data_AF-A0A9X7BL87-F1
#
_entry.id   AF-A0A9X7BL87-F1
#
_cell.length_a   1.000
_cell.length_b   1.000
_cell.length_c   1.000
_cell.angle_alpha   90.00
_cell.angle_beta   90.00
_cell.angle_gamma   90.00
#
_symmetry.space_group_name_H-M   'P 1'
#
loop_
_entity.id
_entity.type
_entity.pdbx_description
1 polymer ?
#
loop_
_entity_poly.entity_id
_entity_poly.type
_entity_poly.pdbx_seq_one_letter_code
_entity_poly.pdbx_strand_id
1 'polypeptide(L)'
;MFKKLVVGALATGIMLSGAGGVMAATPNTESPKSEKVTMAVQPIEKIGIYKHGYASREDIPNVVKDSSTGITWYLKNAYIGSGGRWTAYFEGWRV
;
A
#
# COMPACT_ATOMS: atom_id res chain seq x y z
N MET A 1 -29.13 18.04 -14.03
CA MET A 1 -28.83 19.06 -13.01
C MET A 1 -27.40 18.85 -12.52
N PHE A 2 -26.42 19.56 -13.08
CA PHE A 2 -25.01 19.42 -12.73
C PHE A 2 -24.71 20.22 -11.46
N LYS A 3 -24.45 19.53 -10.35
CA LYS A 3 -23.89 20.17 -9.16
C LYS A 3 -22.37 20.20 -9.31
N LYS A 4 -21.86 21.41 -9.52
CA LYS A 4 -20.43 21.76 -9.49
C LYS A 4 -19.92 21.51 -8.07
N LEU A 5 -18.77 20.84 -7.93
CA LEU A 5 -17.96 20.95 -6.72
C LEU A 5 -16.64 21.63 -7.09
N VAL A 6 -16.41 22.70 -6.34
CA VAL A 6 -15.37 23.70 -6.46
C VAL A 6 -14.15 23.27 -5.64
N VAL A 7 -12.98 23.42 -6.25
CA VAL A 7 -11.67 23.81 -5.71
C VAL A 7 -11.23 23.25 -4.35
N GLY A 8 -10.05 22.62 -4.37
CA GLY A 8 -9.16 22.52 -3.23
C GLY A 8 -7.80 22.00 -3.66
N ALA A 9 -6.97 22.85 -4.27
CA ALA A 9 -5.56 22.55 -4.46
C ALA A 9 -4.91 22.43 -3.07
N LEU A 10 -4.65 21.20 -2.63
CA LEU A 10 -3.90 20.91 -1.41
C LEU A 10 -2.42 21.13 -1.70
N ALA A 11 -2.00 22.39 -1.63
CA ALA A 11 -0.60 22.77 -1.53
C ALA A 11 -0.14 22.52 -0.09
N THR A 12 0.53 21.39 0.12
CA THR A 12 1.29 21.16 1.36
C THR A 12 2.76 21.04 0.99
N GLY A 13 3.41 22.20 0.88
CA GLY A 13 4.86 22.29 0.75
C GLY A 13 5.52 21.96 2.08
N ILE A 14 6.27 20.86 2.11
CA ILE A 14 7.21 20.58 3.21
C ILE A 14 8.57 21.12 2.77
N MET A 15 8.86 22.38 3.12
CA MET A 15 10.23 22.87 3.17
C MET A 15 10.86 22.34 4.45
N LEU A 16 11.71 21.32 4.33
CA LEU A 16 12.57 20.88 5.43
C LEU A 16 13.87 21.66 5.35
N SER A 17 13.87 22.88 5.90
CA SER A 17 15.08 23.66 6.15
C SER A 17 15.38 23.70 7.64
N GLY A 18 16.59 23.24 8.01
CA GLY A 18 17.32 23.76 9.16
C GLY A 18 17.45 22.83 10.37
N ALA A 19 18.62 22.24 10.54
CA ALA A 19 19.28 22.13 11.84
C ALA A 19 20.78 22.01 11.60
N GLY A 20 21.46 23.14 11.74
CA GLY A 20 22.91 23.18 11.82
C GLY A 20 23.37 22.50 13.11
N GLY A 21 24.45 21.72 13.00
CA GLY A 21 25.18 21.16 14.12
C GLY A 21 26.63 21.01 13.70
N VAL A 22 27.39 22.09 13.84
CA VAL A 22 28.86 22.02 13.82
C VAL A 22 29.28 21.51 15.19
N MET A 23 29.98 20.39 15.24
CA MET A 23 30.86 20.03 16.36
C MET A 23 32.13 19.44 15.78
N ALA A 24 33.24 20.14 16.02
CA ALA A 24 34.60 19.68 15.78
C ALA A 24 35.09 18.87 17.00
N ALA A 25 35.74 17.72 16.77
CA ALA A 25 36.79 17.17 17.64
C ALA A 25 37.44 15.95 16.94
N THR A 26 38.65 16.20 16.42
CA THR A 26 39.88 15.36 16.38
C THR A 26 39.84 13.83 16.17
N PRO A 27 40.85 13.30 15.44
CA PRO A 27 40.89 11.96 14.86
C PRO A 27 41.37 10.94 15.88
N ASN A 28 40.80 9.73 15.88
CA ASN A 28 41.50 8.53 16.34
C ASN A 28 40.91 7.30 15.66
N THR A 29 41.77 6.68 14.86
CA THR A 29 41.99 5.24 14.76
C THR A 29 40.86 4.33 15.21
N GLU A 30 40.28 3.67 14.22
CA GLU A 30 40.05 2.23 14.12
C GLU A 30 38.74 2.06 13.35
N SER A 31 38.85 1.57 12.13
CA SER A 31 37.71 1.23 11.30
C SER A 31 37.25 -0.17 11.69
N PRO A 32 36.19 -0.38 12.49
CA PRO A 32 35.45 -1.61 12.40
C PRO A 32 34.67 -1.52 11.09
N LYS A 33 35.16 -2.24 10.09
CA LYS A 33 34.43 -2.55 8.86
C LYS A 33 32.99 -2.89 9.26
N SER A 34 32.06 -1.99 8.93
CA SER A 34 30.64 -2.24 9.10
C SER A 34 30.33 -3.48 8.26
N GLU A 35 30.18 -4.63 8.92
CA GLU A 35 29.45 -5.74 8.36
C GLU A 35 28.07 -5.20 8.06
N LYS A 36 27.85 -4.89 6.78
CA LYS A 36 26.54 -4.66 6.20
C LYS A 36 25.73 -5.90 6.48
N VAL A 37 25.05 -5.93 7.63
CA VAL A 37 23.92 -6.80 7.89
C VAL A 37 22.95 -6.52 6.76
N THR A 38 23.05 -7.34 5.72
CA THR A 38 22.13 -7.32 4.61
C THR A 38 20.87 -7.91 5.21
N MET A 39 20.05 -7.05 5.82
CA MET A 39 18.70 -7.39 6.22
C MET A 39 18.07 -8.03 4.99
N ALA A 40 17.77 -9.32 5.07
CA ALA A 40 17.04 -10.01 4.02
C ALA A 40 15.74 -9.24 3.83
N VAL A 41 15.64 -8.48 2.74
CA VAL A 41 14.37 -7.86 2.34
C VAL A 41 13.43 -9.02 2.14
N GLN A 42 12.45 -9.17 3.03
CA GLN A 42 11.40 -10.16 2.85
C GLN A 42 10.69 -9.79 1.54
N PRO A 43 10.64 -10.71 0.56
CA PRO A 43 10.05 -10.40 -0.73
C PRO A 43 8.57 -10.15 -0.52
N ILE A 44 8.11 -8.95 -0.90
CA ILE A 44 6.69 -8.63 -0.87
C ILE A 44 6.02 -9.46 -1.97
N GLU A 45 5.29 -10.50 -1.59
CA GLU A 45 4.60 -11.38 -2.51
C GLU A 45 3.21 -10.83 -2.84
N LYS A 46 2.93 -10.70 -4.14
CA LYS A 46 1.60 -10.35 -4.64
C LYS A 46 0.73 -11.62 -4.68
N ILE A 47 -0.41 -11.59 -4.01
CA ILE A 47 -1.35 -12.71 -3.93
C ILE A 47 -2.74 -12.29 -4.43
N GLY A 48 -3.54 -13.25 -4.89
CA GLY A 48 -4.89 -12.98 -5.39
C GLY A 48 -5.92 -14.00 -4.91
N ILE A 49 -7.14 -13.53 -4.65
CA ILE A 49 -8.26 -14.34 -4.18
C ILE A 49 -9.52 -14.10 -5.00
N TYR A 50 -10.33 -15.14 -5.15
CA TYR A 50 -11.65 -15.05 -5.76
C TYR A 50 -12.72 -15.10 -4.67
N LYS A 51 -13.67 -14.16 -4.73
CA LYS A 51 -14.88 -14.17 -3.91
C LYS A 51 -16.09 -14.24 -4.82
N HIS A 52 -16.90 -15.28 -4.64
CA HIS A 52 -18.10 -15.52 -5.44
C HIS A 52 -19.36 -15.18 -4.66
N GLY A 53 -20.46 -14.97 -5.37
CA GLY A 53 -21.79 -14.94 -4.77
C GLY A 53 -22.38 -13.55 -4.58
N TYR A 54 -21.79 -12.50 -5.17
CA TYR A 54 -22.39 -11.18 -5.16
C TYR A 54 -23.63 -11.13 -6.06
N ALA A 55 -24.67 -10.42 -5.61
CA ALA A 55 -25.93 -10.32 -6.36
C ALA A 55 -25.81 -9.32 -7.51
N SER A 56 -25.15 -8.18 -7.27
CA SER A 56 -24.86 -7.16 -8.27
C SER A 56 -23.37 -6.80 -8.33
N ARG A 57 -22.99 -6.00 -9.33
CA ARG A 57 -21.61 -5.48 -9.45
C ARG A 57 -21.31 -4.45 -8.37
N GLU A 58 -22.32 -3.67 -7.97
CA GLU A 58 -22.21 -2.61 -6.97
C GLU A 58 -22.02 -3.15 -5.56
N ASP A 59 -22.53 -4.35 -5.28
CA ASP A 59 -22.35 -5.03 -3.99
C ASP A 59 -20.89 -5.48 -3.76
N ILE A 60 -20.06 -5.48 -4.80
CA ILE A 60 -18.66 -5.88 -4.70
C ILE A 60 -17.85 -4.71 -4.16
N PRO A 61 -17.30 -4.81 -2.94
CA PRO A 61 -16.48 -3.74 -2.38
C PRO A 61 -15.20 -3.57 -3.20
N ASN A 62 -14.75 -2.33 -3.40
CA ASN A 62 -13.47 -2.05 -4.06
C ASN A 62 -12.26 -2.41 -3.19
N VAL A 63 -12.44 -2.41 -1.87
CA VAL A 63 -11.39 -2.72 -0.89
C VAL A 63 -11.97 -3.58 0.23
N VAL A 64 -11.27 -4.67 0.57
CA VAL A 64 -11.60 -5.52 1.71
C VAL A 64 -10.39 -5.59 2.62
N LYS A 65 -10.55 -5.19 3.88
CA LYS A 65 -9.50 -5.31 4.90
C LYS A 65 -9.72 -6.60 5.66
N ASP A 66 -8.76 -7.51 5.56
CA ASP A 66 -8.78 -8.73 6.35
C ASP A 66 -8.14 -8.44 7.72
N SER A 67 -8.94 -8.53 8.77
CA SER A 67 -8.47 -8.25 10.14
C SER A 67 -7.64 -9.39 10.73
N SER A 68 -7.74 -10.60 10.19
CA SER A 68 -6.99 -11.76 10.67
C SER A 68 -5.58 -11.81 10.10
N THR A 69 -5.42 -11.42 8.84
CA THR A 69 -4.11 -11.39 8.15
C THR A 69 -3.49 -9.99 8.09
N GLY A 70 -4.27 -8.94 8.34
CA GLY A 70 -3.86 -7.54 8.13
C GLY A 70 -3.80 -7.13 6.66
N ILE A 71 -4.12 -8.03 5.73
CA ILE A 71 -3.98 -7.79 4.30
C ILE A 71 -5.13 -6.92 3.80
N THR A 72 -4.78 -5.87 3.07
CA THR A 72 -5.74 -5.06 2.33
C THR A 72 -5.86 -5.59 0.91
N TRP A 73 -7.04 -6.09 0.59
CA TRP A 73 -7.41 -6.66 -0.70
C TRP A 73 -8.06 -5.61 -1.57
N TYR A 74 -7.57 -5.44 -2.80
CA TYR A 74 -8.08 -4.48 -3.78
C TYR A 74 -8.75 -5.20 -4.94
N LEU A 75 -9.96 -4.77 -5.28
CA LEU A 75 -10.68 -5.33 -6.40
C LEU A 75 -9.93 -5.04 -7.71
N LYS A 76 -9.65 -6.07 -8.49
CA LYS A 76 -9.01 -5.94 -9.81
C LYS A 76 -9.92 -6.30 -10.95
N ASN A 77 -10.75 -7.32 -10.75
CA ASN A 77 -11.70 -7.73 -11.77
C ASN A 77 -12.99 -8.19 -11.12
N ALA A 78 -14.08 -8.11 -11.88
CA ALA A 78 -15.34 -8.72 -11.51
C ALA A 78 -16.08 -9.11 -12.78
N TYR A 79 -16.68 -10.29 -12.78
CA TYR A 79 -17.39 -10.84 -13.93
C TYR A 79 -18.55 -11.72 -13.47
N ILE A 80 -19.54 -11.88 -14.34
CA ILE A 80 -20.65 -12.83 -14.15
C ILE A 80 -20.28 -14.12 -14.87
N GLY A 81 -20.23 -15.23 -14.13
CA GLY A 81 -20.05 -16.56 -14.70
C GLY A 81 -21.39 -17.18 -15.13
N SER A 82 -21.36 -18.46 -15.51
CA SER A 82 -22.56 -19.23 -15.89
C SER A 82 -23.63 -19.33 -14.80
N GLY A 83 -23.27 -19.10 -13.53
CA GLY A 83 -24.19 -19.15 -12.38
C GLY A 83 -24.99 -17.88 -12.11
N GLY A 84 -24.91 -16.86 -12.97
CA GLY A 84 -25.69 -15.63 -12.85
C GLY A 84 -25.35 -14.72 -11.65
N ARG A 85 -24.42 -15.15 -10.79
CA ARG A 85 -23.87 -14.35 -9.68
C ARG A 85 -22.53 -13.75 -10.07
N TRP A 86 -22.24 -12.60 -9.48
CA TRP A 86 -20.97 -11.92 -9.66
C TRP A 86 -19.85 -12.61 -8.86
N THR A 87 -18.71 -12.75 -9.53
CA THR A 87 -17.44 -13.18 -8.96
C THR A 87 -16.46 -12.04 -9.03
N ALA A 88 -15.79 -11.76 -7.91
CA ALA A 88 -14.81 -10.70 -7.73
C ALA A 88 -13.42 -11.31 -7.55
N TYR A 89 -12.44 -10.76 -8.24
CA TYR A 89 -11.03 -11.07 -8.08
C TYR A 89 -10.33 -9.92 -7.37
N PHE A 90 -9.73 -10.22 -6.23
CA PHE A 90 -8.99 -9.26 -5.41
C PHE A 90 -7.51 -9.59 -5.39
N GLU A 91 -6.68 -8.56 -5.30
CA GLU A 91 -5.24 -8.69 -5.13
C GLU A 91 -4.79 -8.01 -3.83
N GLY A 92 -3.83 -8.62 -3.16
CA GLY A 92 -3.20 -8.10 -1.95
C GLY A 92 -1.71 -8.40 -1.96
N TRP A 93 -1.02 -7.92 -0.94
CA TRP A 93 0.41 -8.15 -0.73
C TRP A 93 0.64 -8.70 0.66
N ARG A 94 1.50 -9.71 0.75
CA ARG A 94 2.02 -10.23 2.01
C ARG A 94 3.54 -9.99 2.06
N VAL A 95 4.03 -9.69 3.25
CA VAL A 95 5.46 -9.65 3.57
C VAL A 95 5.92 -11.00 4.10
#